data_AF-A0A545SNA1-F1
#
_entry.id   AF-A0A545SNA1-F1
#
_cell.length_a   1.000
_cell.length_b   1.000
_cell.length_c   1.000
_cell.angle_alpha   90.00
_cell.angle_beta   90.00
_cell.angle_gamma   90.00
#
_symmetry.space_group_name_H-M   'P 1'
#
loop_
_entity.id
_entity.type
_entity.pdbx_description
1 polymer ?
#
loop_
_entity_poly.entity_id
_entity_poly.type
_entity_poly.pdbx_seq_one_letter_code
_entity_poly.pdbx_strand_id
1 'polypeptide(L)'
;MANEWHVKWLAEGVSKWNLRRKRIDFRPDLSGIRFFQHLPHDFRDQPKTSRTFERIDLSGADLKDADLSDMNFARANFSDAKLCGADLSKSNFENAKFIRADLTAIDGTRALFGNAVFQETDLTEARLYEAEVIGTEFVETALSESQREAIGDQSFREYATVATYNEAKIAKLPERAGDIQRSAVEDDRTRKAKYDVYYGTTRRPIYERGELVGYDSHKATTTSLGLCEVILPEEKSLGFIGSRLWKRLFNKKDASLRIENYIELNDALFWSHLVRTAEKMKEKARPTIFVHGYNTTFEEGVLRAAQIGLHLGIGQGIGLFSWPSKGKLLGYPADEASVEHSKYALADFIESHVLHVGDIGVNVIAHSMGCRCLLGALEQLVARKSTALESISQIILAAADVDTNLMPHLAPHLVKHADRTTSYVSDKDKALQLSTWLHEFPRVGIAPPTYVFMGMDTVVVSDLELDDFISHAYVSDNRIVLTDMFNILKHGHAPVDRHGLVSVSGDYHWKIRG
;
A
#
# COMPACT_ATOMS: atom_id res chain seq x y z
N MET A 1 -4.82 -23.99 12.94
CA MET A 1 -5.45 -23.87 11.61
C MET A 1 -4.91 -22.60 11.02
N ALA A 2 -4.32 -22.69 9.84
CA ALA A 2 -3.69 -21.57 9.16
C ALA A 2 -4.64 -20.36 9.03
N ASN A 3 -4.06 -19.17 9.12
CA ASN A 3 -4.80 -17.94 8.93
C ASN A 3 -5.22 -17.79 7.46
N GLU A 4 -6.51 -17.54 7.21
CA GLU A 4 -7.09 -17.49 5.86
C GLU A 4 -6.41 -16.44 4.95
N TRP A 5 -6.01 -15.29 5.49
CA TRP A 5 -5.31 -14.26 4.73
C TRP A 5 -3.92 -14.70 4.30
N HIS A 6 -3.19 -15.39 5.19
CA HIS A 6 -1.87 -15.91 4.84
C HIS A 6 -1.97 -16.99 3.77
N VAL A 7 -2.98 -17.87 3.86
CA VAL A 7 -3.25 -18.86 2.82
C VAL A 7 -3.61 -18.18 1.49
N LYS A 8 -4.45 -17.14 1.50
CA LYS A 8 -4.78 -16.34 0.30
C LYS A 8 -3.53 -15.73 -0.32
N TRP A 9 -2.66 -15.10 0.47
CA TRP A 9 -1.42 -14.48 -0.02
C TRP A 9 -0.40 -15.50 -0.53
N LEU A 10 -0.37 -16.70 0.04
CA LEU A 10 0.46 -17.79 -0.47
C LEU A 10 0.01 -18.21 -1.88
N ALA A 11 -1.30 -18.22 -2.12
CA ALA A 11 -1.88 -18.56 -3.42
C ALA A 11 -1.61 -17.51 -4.52
N GLU A 12 -1.23 -16.28 -4.15
CA GLU A 12 -0.72 -15.27 -5.10
C GLU A 12 0.70 -15.61 -5.63
N GLY A 13 1.32 -16.67 -5.12
CA GLY A 13 2.64 -17.12 -5.56
C GLY A 13 3.82 -16.47 -4.84
N VAL A 14 4.98 -17.12 -4.96
CA VAL A 14 6.18 -16.78 -4.19
C VAL A 14 6.71 -15.38 -4.46
N SER A 15 6.58 -14.88 -5.69
CA SER A 15 7.03 -13.52 -6.02
C SER A 15 6.28 -12.46 -5.20
N LYS A 16 4.95 -12.55 -5.15
CA LYS A 16 4.09 -11.65 -4.38
C LYS A 16 4.23 -11.87 -2.88
N TRP A 17 4.33 -13.13 -2.45
CA TRP A 17 4.63 -13.48 -1.05
C TRP A 17 5.92 -12.80 -0.57
N ASN A 18 7.03 -13.02 -1.27
CA ASN A 18 8.34 -12.47 -0.91
C ASN A 18 8.37 -10.94 -1.00
N LEU A 19 7.67 -10.35 -1.98
CA LEU A 19 7.50 -8.89 -2.05
C LEU A 19 6.79 -8.37 -0.80
N ARG A 20 5.68 -9.01 -0.40
CA ARG A 20 4.93 -8.64 0.80
C ARG A 20 5.79 -8.77 2.06
N ARG A 21 6.54 -9.87 2.21
CA ARG A 21 7.51 -10.07 3.31
C ARG A 21 8.56 -8.96 3.40
N LYS A 22 9.02 -8.45 2.25
CA LYS A 22 10.00 -7.36 2.18
C LYS A 22 9.41 -6.00 2.55
N ARG A 23 8.11 -5.78 2.30
CA ARG A 23 7.44 -4.49 2.49
C ARG A 23 6.70 -4.38 3.81
N ILE A 24 6.07 -5.47 4.24
CA ILE A 24 5.17 -5.53 5.36
C ILE A 24 5.74 -6.52 6.37
N ASP A 25 5.99 -6.02 7.57
CA ASP A 25 6.37 -6.88 8.69
C ASP A 25 5.12 -7.56 9.26
N PHE A 26 5.12 -8.89 9.23
CA PHE A 26 4.12 -9.75 9.85
C PHE A 26 4.72 -11.12 10.16
N ARG A 27 4.08 -11.92 11.01
CA ARG A 27 4.46 -13.32 11.24
C ARG A 27 3.42 -14.23 10.59
N PRO A 28 3.79 -15.02 9.56
CA PRO A 28 2.84 -15.91 8.92
C PRO A 28 2.39 -17.00 9.89
N ASP A 29 1.10 -17.23 9.96
CA ASP A 29 0.49 -18.41 10.55
C ASP A 29 -0.05 -19.29 9.42
N LEU A 30 0.69 -20.36 9.17
CA LEU A 30 0.43 -21.41 8.21
C LEU A 30 0.34 -22.77 8.95
N SER A 31 -0.08 -22.77 10.21
CA SER A 31 -0.17 -23.98 11.04
C SER A 31 -1.12 -25.01 10.45
N GLY A 32 -0.65 -26.26 10.31
CA GLY A 32 -1.40 -27.37 9.75
C GLY A 32 -1.75 -27.24 8.26
N ILE A 33 -1.15 -26.28 7.54
CA ILE A 33 -1.40 -26.11 6.10
C ILE A 33 -0.92 -27.35 5.32
N ARG A 34 -1.61 -27.67 4.22
CA ARG A 34 -1.16 -28.69 3.27
C ARG A 34 -0.73 -28.04 1.96
N PHE A 35 0.58 -27.85 1.77
CA PHE A 35 1.10 -27.10 0.63
C PHE A 35 0.71 -27.68 -0.73
N PHE A 36 0.53 -29.00 -0.84
CA PHE A 36 0.06 -29.67 -2.05
C PHE A 36 -1.27 -29.10 -2.56
N GLN A 37 -2.18 -28.71 -1.65
CA GLN A 37 -3.49 -28.14 -2.01
C GLN A 37 -3.37 -26.75 -2.66
N HIS A 38 -2.25 -26.06 -2.43
CA HIS A 38 -1.96 -24.73 -2.93
C HIS A 38 -1.07 -24.73 -4.17
N LEU A 39 -0.73 -25.91 -4.71
CA LEU A 39 -0.14 -25.99 -6.04
C LEU A 39 -1.17 -25.64 -7.12
N PRO A 40 -0.79 -24.84 -8.13
CA PRO A 40 -1.58 -24.71 -9.34
C PRO A 40 -1.84 -26.09 -9.96
N HIS A 41 -3.02 -26.26 -10.56
CA HIS A 41 -3.46 -27.56 -11.08
C HIS A 41 -2.43 -28.20 -12.02
N ASP A 42 -1.78 -27.40 -12.86
CA ASP A 42 -0.77 -27.84 -13.83
C ASP A 42 0.48 -28.48 -13.21
N PHE A 43 0.72 -28.29 -11.90
CA PHE A 43 1.91 -28.78 -11.21
C PHE A 43 1.62 -29.91 -10.19
N ARG A 44 0.37 -30.36 -10.08
CA ARG A 44 -0.01 -31.40 -9.10
C ARG A 44 0.42 -32.80 -9.49
N ASP A 45 0.64 -33.06 -10.78
CA ASP A 45 1.09 -34.36 -11.28
C ASP A 45 2.57 -34.63 -10.97
N GLN A 46 3.38 -33.57 -10.86
CA GLN A 46 4.80 -33.66 -10.49
C GLN A 46 5.22 -32.54 -9.51
N PRO A 47 4.76 -32.60 -8.24
CA PRO A 47 4.98 -31.53 -7.26
C PRO A 47 6.46 -31.21 -7.00
N LYS A 48 7.34 -32.22 -7.00
CA LYS A 48 8.79 -32.06 -6.75
C LYS A 48 9.56 -31.38 -7.88
N THR A 49 9.06 -31.45 -9.11
CA THR A 49 9.69 -30.74 -10.25
C THR A 49 9.12 -29.33 -10.40
N SER A 50 8.01 -29.04 -9.72
CA SER A 50 7.45 -27.70 -9.65
C SER A 50 8.43 -26.73 -9.02
N ARG A 51 8.50 -25.52 -9.58
CA ARG A 51 9.24 -24.40 -8.99
C ARG A 51 8.34 -23.46 -8.19
N THR A 52 7.11 -23.87 -7.92
CA THR A 52 6.08 -23.00 -7.30
C THR A 52 6.55 -22.41 -5.98
N PHE A 53 7.17 -23.22 -5.10
CA PHE A 53 7.64 -22.79 -3.79
C PHE A 53 9.17 -22.62 -3.69
N GLU A 54 9.88 -22.66 -4.82
CA GLU A 54 11.33 -22.42 -4.84
C GLU A 54 11.64 -20.99 -4.37
N ARG A 55 12.63 -20.83 -3.48
CA ARG A 55 13.04 -19.52 -2.91
C ARG A 55 11.97 -18.79 -2.07
N ILE A 56 10.94 -19.48 -1.59
CA ILE A 56 9.96 -18.85 -0.71
C ILE A 56 10.59 -18.39 0.61
N ASP A 57 10.22 -17.19 1.08
CA ASP A 57 10.62 -16.66 2.38
C ASP A 57 9.54 -16.96 3.43
N LEU A 58 9.70 -18.09 4.13
CA LEU A 58 8.87 -18.52 5.25
C LEU A 58 9.53 -18.20 6.61
N SER A 59 10.40 -17.20 6.65
CA SER A 59 11.06 -16.80 7.89
C SER A 59 10.05 -16.39 8.97
N GLY A 60 10.27 -16.83 10.20
CA GLY A 60 9.38 -16.54 11.33
C GLY A 60 7.96 -17.11 11.22
N ALA A 61 7.68 -17.96 10.21
CA ALA A 61 6.36 -18.55 10.01
C ALA A 61 6.06 -19.62 11.07
N ASP A 62 4.83 -19.65 11.53
CA ASP A 62 4.25 -20.80 12.23
C ASP A 62 3.79 -21.82 11.18
N LEU A 63 4.49 -22.94 11.13
CA LEU A 63 4.28 -24.09 10.27
C LEU A 63 4.11 -25.36 11.12
N LYS A 64 3.69 -25.22 12.38
CA LYS A 64 3.43 -26.35 13.27
C LYS A 64 2.47 -27.33 12.61
N ASP A 65 2.80 -28.62 12.65
CA ASP A 65 2.00 -29.72 12.07
C ASP A 65 1.67 -29.55 10.57
N ALA A 66 2.41 -28.68 9.86
CA ALA A 66 2.19 -28.44 8.43
C ALA A 66 2.66 -29.64 7.59
N ASP A 67 1.98 -29.87 6.49
CA ASP A 67 2.33 -30.87 5.48
C ASP A 67 3.04 -30.19 4.31
N LEU A 68 4.37 -30.36 4.31
CA LEU A 68 5.30 -29.94 3.28
C LEU A 68 5.77 -31.15 2.45
N SER A 69 5.14 -32.32 2.58
CA SER A 69 5.61 -33.59 2.02
C SER A 69 5.48 -33.67 0.49
N ASP A 70 6.42 -34.38 -0.14
CA ASP A 70 6.50 -34.56 -1.60
C ASP A 70 6.60 -33.25 -2.43
N MET A 71 7.07 -32.14 -1.84
CA MET A 71 7.14 -30.80 -2.46
C MET A 71 8.56 -30.36 -2.81
N ASN A 72 8.67 -29.20 -3.48
CA ASN A 72 9.96 -28.53 -3.74
C ASN A 72 10.03 -27.14 -3.08
N PHE A 73 10.89 -27.03 -2.07
CA PHE A 73 11.24 -25.83 -1.31
C PHE A 73 12.73 -25.50 -1.44
N ALA A 74 13.38 -25.90 -2.54
CA ALA A 74 14.79 -25.58 -2.76
C ALA A 74 15.02 -24.06 -2.61
N ARG A 75 16.11 -23.70 -1.91
CA ARG A 75 16.53 -22.32 -1.62
C ARG A 75 15.54 -21.51 -0.77
N ALA A 76 14.54 -22.14 -0.16
CA ALA A 76 13.61 -21.47 0.74
C ALA A 76 14.31 -20.99 2.02
N ASN A 77 13.73 -19.97 2.66
CA ASN A 77 14.19 -19.45 3.92
C ASN A 77 13.18 -19.79 5.02
N PHE A 78 13.58 -20.64 5.96
CA PHE A 78 12.82 -21.03 7.16
C PHE A 78 13.48 -20.47 8.44
N SER A 79 14.29 -19.42 8.33
CA SER A 79 14.93 -18.83 9.51
C SER A 79 13.88 -18.37 10.54
N ASP A 80 14.07 -18.71 11.81
CA ASP A 80 13.14 -18.45 12.92
C ASP A 80 11.74 -19.09 12.77
N ALA A 81 11.55 -20.00 11.81
CA ALA A 81 10.27 -20.67 11.60
C ALA A 81 10.00 -21.76 12.65
N LYS A 82 8.73 -21.97 12.96
CA LYS A 82 8.27 -23.03 13.86
C LYS A 82 7.69 -24.17 13.03
N LEU A 83 8.38 -25.29 12.96
CA LEU A 83 8.03 -26.45 12.16
C LEU A 83 7.80 -27.69 13.05
N CYS A 84 7.55 -27.50 14.35
CA CYS A 84 7.36 -28.63 15.26
C CYS A 84 6.24 -29.56 14.77
N GLY A 85 6.55 -30.86 14.66
CA GLY A 85 5.63 -31.88 14.15
C GLY A 85 5.30 -31.82 12.66
N ALA A 86 5.95 -30.95 11.87
CA ALA A 86 5.68 -30.84 10.44
C ALA A 86 6.18 -32.07 9.65
N ASP A 87 5.47 -32.39 8.57
CA ASP A 87 5.85 -33.44 7.61
C ASP A 87 6.66 -32.82 6.46
N LEU A 88 7.96 -33.10 6.44
CA LEU A 88 8.92 -32.67 5.43
C LEU A 88 9.27 -33.84 4.48
N SER A 89 8.61 -34.98 4.61
CA SER A 89 9.06 -36.23 4.03
C SER A 89 9.10 -36.18 2.50
N LYS A 90 10.18 -36.74 1.96
CA LYS A 90 10.46 -36.85 0.52
C LYS A 90 10.55 -35.51 -0.22
N SER A 91 10.57 -34.36 0.46
CA SER A 91 10.60 -33.05 -0.18
C SER A 91 12.02 -32.57 -0.50
N ASN A 92 12.12 -31.62 -1.41
CA ASN A 92 13.39 -30.98 -1.76
C ASN A 92 13.58 -29.68 -0.96
N PHE A 93 14.61 -29.63 -0.12
CA PHE A 93 15.07 -28.47 0.66
C PHE A 93 16.53 -28.11 0.33
N GLU A 94 17.02 -28.47 -0.85
CA GLU A 94 18.39 -28.16 -1.25
C GLU A 94 18.67 -26.65 -1.16
N ASN A 95 19.80 -26.28 -0.54
CA ASN A 95 20.21 -24.89 -0.30
C ASN A 95 19.22 -24.08 0.56
N ALA A 96 18.30 -24.71 1.28
CA ALA A 96 17.40 -24.01 2.20
C ALA A 96 18.12 -23.56 3.47
N LYS A 97 17.54 -22.58 4.18
CA LYS A 97 18.07 -22.05 5.44
C LYS A 97 17.13 -22.33 6.60
N PHE A 98 17.63 -22.94 7.67
CA PHE A 98 16.92 -23.25 8.90
C PHE A 98 17.56 -22.56 10.11
N ILE A 99 17.90 -21.28 10.00
CA ILE A 99 18.62 -20.54 11.06
C ILE A 99 17.67 -20.28 12.23
N ARG A 100 17.96 -20.77 13.45
CA ARG A 100 17.09 -20.67 14.64
C ARG A 100 15.68 -21.22 14.42
N ALA A 101 15.53 -22.18 13.50
CA ALA A 101 14.25 -22.84 13.29
C ALA A 101 14.00 -23.90 14.38
N ASP A 102 12.74 -24.11 14.72
CA ASP A 102 12.28 -25.22 15.55
C ASP A 102 11.81 -26.35 14.62
N LEU A 103 12.62 -27.40 14.48
CA LEU A 103 12.32 -28.61 13.72
C LEU A 103 12.07 -29.80 14.67
N THR A 104 11.57 -29.55 15.88
CA THR A 104 11.31 -30.63 16.83
C THR A 104 10.26 -31.61 16.30
N ALA A 105 10.51 -32.91 16.46
CA ALA A 105 9.60 -33.98 16.06
C ALA A 105 9.13 -33.95 14.57
N ILE A 106 9.90 -33.33 13.67
CA ILE A 106 9.57 -33.37 12.22
C ILE A 106 9.68 -34.79 11.64
N ASP A 107 8.96 -35.04 10.55
CA ASP A 107 9.26 -36.15 9.65
C ASP A 107 10.07 -35.66 8.44
N GLY A 108 11.39 -35.83 8.47
CA GLY A 108 12.30 -35.57 7.37
C GLY A 108 12.66 -36.81 6.55
N THR A 109 11.88 -37.89 6.63
CA THR A 109 12.18 -39.16 5.95
C THR A 109 12.33 -38.96 4.44
N ARG A 110 13.46 -39.38 3.86
CA ARG A 110 13.78 -39.21 2.42
C ARG A 110 13.79 -37.77 1.90
N ALA A 111 13.85 -36.77 2.79
CA ALA A 111 13.96 -35.38 2.38
C ALA A 111 15.38 -35.08 1.84
N LEU A 112 15.47 -34.15 0.89
CA LEU A 112 16.73 -33.72 0.29
C LEU A 112 17.16 -32.40 0.93
N PHE A 113 18.17 -32.42 1.79
CA PHE A 113 18.74 -31.26 2.46
C PHE A 113 20.09 -30.83 1.86
N GLY A 114 20.41 -31.25 0.63
CA GLY A 114 21.71 -31.00 0.00
C GLY A 114 22.12 -29.51 0.05
N ASN A 115 23.29 -29.21 0.61
CA ASN A 115 23.80 -27.84 0.83
C ASN A 115 22.89 -26.92 1.68
N ALA A 116 21.94 -27.47 2.45
CA ALA A 116 21.15 -26.69 3.39
C ALA A 116 22.00 -26.22 4.58
N VAL A 117 21.54 -25.18 5.25
CA VAL A 117 22.20 -24.62 6.44
C VAL A 117 21.27 -24.73 7.64
N PHE A 118 21.69 -25.51 8.63
CA PHE A 118 21.07 -25.65 9.94
C PHE A 118 21.94 -24.92 10.96
N GLN A 119 21.59 -23.69 11.30
CA GLN A 119 22.33 -22.90 12.29
C GLN A 119 21.46 -22.68 13.52
N GLU A 120 21.93 -23.04 14.70
CA GLU A 120 21.17 -22.91 15.96
C GLU A 120 19.78 -23.55 15.86
N THR A 121 19.67 -24.66 15.11
CA THR A 121 18.39 -25.31 14.81
C THR A 121 18.09 -26.39 15.84
N ASP A 122 16.84 -26.46 16.32
CA ASP A 122 16.42 -27.56 17.19
C ASP A 122 15.94 -28.75 16.35
N LEU A 123 16.68 -29.87 16.38
CA LEU A 123 16.35 -31.12 15.71
C LEU A 123 15.91 -32.22 16.70
N THR A 124 15.53 -31.86 17.92
CA THR A 124 15.11 -32.84 18.95
C THR A 124 13.96 -33.70 18.41
N GLU A 125 14.08 -35.02 18.50
CA GLU A 125 13.10 -36.00 18.01
C GLU A 125 12.82 -35.98 16.48
N ALA A 126 13.57 -35.21 15.69
CA ALA A 126 13.44 -35.19 14.24
C ALA A 126 13.80 -36.55 13.62
N ARG A 127 12.94 -37.06 12.73
CA ARG A 127 13.13 -38.32 12.00
C ARG A 127 13.82 -38.04 10.67
N LEU A 128 15.02 -38.57 10.46
CA LEU A 128 15.85 -38.29 9.28
C LEU A 128 16.19 -39.56 8.47
N TYR A 129 15.35 -40.61 8.55
CA TYR A 129 15.60 -41.88 7.87
C TYR A 129 15.71 -41.70 6.35
N GLU A 130 16.82 -42.17 5.77
CA GLU A 130 17.13 -42.03 4.32
C GLU A 130 17.14 -40.57 3.81
N ALA A 131 17.30 -39.57 4.69
CA ALA A 131 17.44 -38.18 4.27
C ALA A 131 18.80 -37.92 3.61
N GLU A 132 18.83 -37.12 2.54
CA GLU A 132 20.07 -36.73 1.87
C GLU A 132 20.61 -35.43 2.47
N VAL A 133 21.84 -35.46 2.98
CA VAL A 133 22.49 -34.31 3.66
C VAL A 133 23.82 -33.92 3.01
N ILE A 134 24.05 -34.29 1.76
CA ILE A 134 25.30 -33.99 1.05
C ILE A 134 25.57 -32.47 1.01
N GLY A 135 26.72 -32.06 1.54
CA GLY A 135 27.15 -30.67 1.60
C GLY A 135 26.42 -29.82 2.66
N THR A 136 25.52 -30.41 3.46
CA THR A 136 24.78 -29.73 4.52
C THR A 136 25.73 -29.19 5.58
N GLU A 137 25.42 -28.01 6.13
CA GLU A 137 26.20 -27.36 7.17
C GLU A 137 25.36 -27.26 8.45
N PHE A 138 25.76 -28.00 9.49
CA PHE A 138 25.22 -27.92 10.85
C PHE A 138 26.12 -27.00 11.69
N VAL A 139 25.59 -25.88 12.16
CA VAL A 139 26.32 -24.85 12.91
C VAL A 139 25.62 -24.68 14.24
N GLU A 140 26.27 -24.99 15.37
CA GLU A 140 25.62 -24.96 16.69
C GLU A 140 24.30 -25.76 16.73
N THR A 141 24.24 -26.84 15.93
CA THR A 141 23.07 -27.72 15.80
C THR A 141 23.49 -29.13 16.20
N ALA A 142 22.86 -29.68 17.24
CA ALA A 142 23.21 -31.01 17.75
C ALA A 142 22.47 -32.12 16.98
N LEU A 143 23.21 -33.15 16.58
CA LEU A 143 22.67 -34.40 16.03
C LEU A 143 22.85 -35.52 17.05
N SER A 144 21.75 -36.21 17.37
CA SER A 144 21.78 -37.43 18.19
C SER A 144 22.41 -38.61 17.44
N GLU A 145 22.81 -39.66 18.18
CA GLU A 145 23.40 -40.87 17.61
C GLU A 145 22.46 -41.54 16.59
N SER A 146 21.18 -41.68 16.92
CA SER A 146 20.18 -42.26 16.01
C SER A 146 19.98 -41.45 14.73
N GLN A 147 20.08 -40.11 14.80
CA GLN A 147 20.02 -39.25 13.62
C GLN A 147 21.25 -39.41 12.72
N ARG A 148 22.44 -39.58 13.31
CA ARG A 148 23.68 -39.86 12.57
C ARG A 148 23.63 -41.22 11.88
N GLU A 149 23.10 -42.23 12.56
CA GLU A 149 22.87 -43.56 11.96
C GLU A 149 21.88 -43.48 10.79
N ALA A 150 20.80 -42.70 10.95
CA ALA A 150 19.74 -42.56 9.95
C ALA A 150 20.18 -41.87 8.65
N ILE A 151 21.07 -40.86 8.74
CA ILE A 151 21.64 -40.17 7.57
C ILE A 151 22.86 -40.92 7.00
N GLY A 152 23.51 -41.78 7.78
CA GLY A 152 24.64 -42.58 7.34
C GLY A 152 25.91 -41.76 7.03
N ASP A 153 26.84 -42.39 6.32
CA ASP A 153 28.14 -41.80 5.98
C ASP A 153 28.04 -40.88 4.75
N GLN A 154 27.47 -39.69 4.94
CA GLN A 154 27.35 -38.65 3.93
C GLN A 154 28.30 -37.48 4.22
N SER A 155 28.76 -36.80 3.18
CA SER A 155 29.67 -35.65 3.31
C SER A 155 28.93 -34.38 3.76
N PHE A 156 28.69 -34.22 5.06
CA PHE A 156 28.21 -32.97 5.69
C PHE A 156 29.30 -32.33 6.56
N ARG A 157 29.06 -31.09 7.04
CA ARG A 157 29.99 -30.35 7.90
C ARG A 157 29.32 -29.95 9.20
N GLU A 158 30.05 -30.07 10.29
CA GLU A 158 29.64 -29.59 11.61
C GLU A 158 30.58 -28.50 12.09
N TYR A 159 30.00 -27.43 12.62
CA TYR A 159 30.71 -26.31 13.21
C TYR A 159 30.19 -26.10 14.63
N ALA A 160 31.10 -26.17 15.60
CA ALA A 160 30.76 -26.00 17.00
C ALA A 160 30.31 -24.58 17.33
N THR A 161 30.71 -23.58 16.52
CA THR A 161 30.31 -22.18 16.72
C THR A 161 30.04 -21.45 15.40
N VAL A 162 29.21 -20.41 15.46
CA VAL A 162 28.99 -19.47 14.33
C VAL A 162 30.31 -18.78 13.91
N ALA A 163 31.24 -18.56 14.84
CA ALA A 163 32.56 -17.99 14.52
C ALA A 163 33.36 -18.92 13.58
N THR A 164 33.50 -20.20 13.94
CA THR A 164 34.22 -21.19 13.09
C THR A 164 33.55 -21.39 11.73
N TYR A 165 32.22 -21.30 11.69
CA TYR A 165 31.47 -21.31 10.45
C TYR A 165 31.81 -20.12 9.55
N ASN A 166 31.81 -18.92 10.12
CA ASN A 166 32.14 -17.68 9.39
C ASN A 166 33.58 -17.70 8.87
N GLU A 167 34.54 -18.17 9.67
CA GLU A 167 35.94 -18.33 9.24
C GLU A 167 36.06 -19.30 8.04
N ALA A 168 35.41 -20.46 8.11
CA ALA A 168 35.41 -21.43 7.01
C ALA A 168 34.73 -20.89 5.75
N LYS A 169 33.69 -20.05 5.91
CA LYS A 169 33.02 -19.38 4.81
C LYS A 169 33.91 -18.33 4.15
N ILE A 170 34.64 -17.55 4.95
CA ILE A 170 35.62 -16.57 4.47
C ILE A 170 36.76 -17.26 3.73
N ALA A 171 37.27 -18.37 4.25
CA ALA A 171 38.36 -19.14 3.64
C ALA A 171 37.98 -19.77 2.28
N LYS A 172 36.69 -20.01 2.02
CA LYS A 172 36.17 -20.50 0.73
C LYS A 172 35.96 -19.37 -0.30
N LEU A 173 36.05 -18.10 0.09
CA LEU A 173 35.97 -16.99 -0.86
C LEU A 173 37.26 -16.98 -1.70
N PRO A 174 37.17 -16.95 -3.04
CA PRO A 174 38.36 -16.91 -3.89
C PRO A 174 39.22 -15.66 -3.60
N GLU A 175 40.55 -15.82 -3.53
CA GLU A 175 41.52 -14.73 -3.24
C GLU A 175 41.44 -13.53 -4.21
N ARG A 176 40.77 -13.69 -5.37
CA ARG A 176 40.44 -12.58 -6.30
C ARG A 176 39.17 -11.80 -5.92
N ALA A 177 38.75 -11.84 -4.66
CA ALA A 177 37.69 -10.96 -4.14
C ALA A 177 38.18 -9.53 -3.84
N GLY A 178 39.45 -9.20 -4.14
CA GLY A 178 39.98 -7.83 -4.07
C GLY A 178 39.35 -6.84 -5.07
N ASP A 179 38.70 -7.32 -6.13
CA ASP A 179 37.94 -6.49 -7.10
C ASP A 179 36.44 -6.84 -7.16
N ILE A 180 35.97 -7.74 -6.28
CA ILE A 180 34.55 -8.18 -6.22
C ILE A 180 33.89 -7.77 -4.88
N GLN A 181 34.54 -6.94 -4.06
CA GLN A 181 33.86 -6.13 -3.03
C GLN A 181 33.07 -4.93 -3.61
N ARG A 182 32.58 -5.06 -4.86
CA ARG A 182 31.65 -4.13 -5.50
C ARG A 182 30.41 -4.78 -6.12
N SER A 183 30.21 -6.09 -6.02
CA SER A 183 29.02 -6.76 -6.63
C SER A 183 27.96 -7.27 -5.66
N ALA A 184 28.10 -7.00 -4.35
CA ALA A 184 27.00 -7.12 -3.37
C ALA A 184 26.59 -5.75 -2.76
N VAL A 185 27.10 -4.66 -3.33
CA VAL A 185 26.31 -3.43 -3.39
C VAL A 185 25.36 -3.71 -4.55
N GLU A 186 24.11 -4.11 -4.27
CA GLU A 186 23.03 -3.91 -5.24
C GLU A 186 23.28 -2.54 -5.86
N ASP A 187 23.44 -2.47 -7.18
CA ASP A 187 23.76 -1.25 -7.90
C ASP A 187 22.82 -0.12 -7.44
N ASP A 188 23.27 0.66 -6.45
CA ASP A 188 22.51 1.74 -5.82
C ASP A 188 22.25 2.88 -6.82
N ARG A 189 22.82 2.74 -8.03
CA ARG A 189 22.66 3.65 -9.17
C ARG A 189 21.36 3.41 -9.96
N THR A 190 20.57 2.38 -9.65
CA THR A 190 19.30 2.08 -10.37
C THR A 190 18.09 1.82 -9.48
N ARG A 191 18.17 1.99 -8.14
CA ARG A 191 16.96 1.93 -7.30
C ARG A 191 16.06 3.13 -7.62
N LYS A 192 15.08 2.89 -8.49
CA LYS A 192 14.02 3.87 -8.78
C LYS A 192 13.36 4.27 -7.47
N ALA A 193 13.26 5.57 -7.22
CA ALA A 193 12.54 6.06 -6.06
C ALA A 193 11.07 5.61 -6.17
N LYS A 194 10.49 5.17 -5.06
CA LYS A 194 9.11 4.70 -4.99
C LYS A 194 8.30 5.55 -4.03
N TYR A 195 7.02 5.68 -4.31
CA TYR A 195 6.05 6.38 -3.49
C TYR A 195 4.85 5.47 -3.21
N ASP A 196 4.53 5.32 -1.93
CA ASP A 196 3.52 4.42 -1.42
C ASP A 196 2.17 5.14 -1.32
N VAL A 197 1.16 4.61 -2.00
CA VAL A 197 -0.23 5.07 -1.90
C VAL A 197 -1.03 4.00 -1.19
N TYR A 198 -1.51 4.34 0.01
CA TYR A 198 -2.45 3.50 0.75
C TYR A 198 -3.82 3.62 0.11
N TYR A 199 -4.60 2.56 0.05
CA TYR A 199 -5.95 2.65 -0.48
C TYR A 199 -6.98 1.90 0.36
N GLY A 200 -8.19 2.47 0.38
CA GLY A 200 -9.43 1.77 0.65
C GLY A 200 -10.33 1.87 -0.58
N THR A 201 -10.86 0.74 -1.05
CA THR A 201 -11.65 0.73 -2.29
C THR A 201 -12.90 -0.13 -2.16
N THR A 202 -14.02 0.37 -2.67
CA THR A 202 -15.27 -0.41 -2.82
C THR A 202 -15.45 -0.94 -4.24
N ARG A 203 -14.34 -1.02 -5.00
CA ARG A 203 -14.28 -1.63 -6.33
C ARG A 203 -14.03 -3.13 -6.22
N ARG A 204 -14.49 -3.90 -7.21
CA ARG A 204 -14.25 -5.33 -7.28
C ARG A 204 -12.79 -5.61 -7.68
N PRO A 205 -12.04 -6.44 -6.93
CA PRO A 205 -10.68 -6.83 -7.29
C PRO A 205 -10.67 -7.70 -8.55
N ILE A 206 -9.62 -7.54 -9.36
CA ILE A 206 -9.34 -8.34 -10.54
C ILE A 206 -8.17 -9.26 -10.21
N TYR A 207 -8.40 -10.58 -10.32
CA TYR A 207 -7.36 -11.58 -10.14
C TYR A 207 -7.03 -12.26 -11.46
N GLU A 208 -5.75 -12.35 -11.79
CA GLU A 208 -5.25 -13.14 -12.93
C GLU A 208 -4.32 -14.23 -12.40
N ARG A 209 -4.65 -15.50 -12.68
CA ARG A 209 -3.88 -16.67 -12.19
C ARG A 209 -3.64 -16.67 -10.67
N GLY A 210 -4.59 -16.14 -9.90
CA GLY A 210 -4.51 -16.04 -8.43
C GLY A 210 -3.84 -14.76 -7.92
N GLU A 211 -3.23 -13.94 -8.78
CA GLU A 211 -2.59 -12.69 -8.40
C GLU A 211 -3.53 -11.49 -8.54
N LEU A 212 -3.53 -10.60 -7.55
CA LEU A 212 -4.23 -9.31 -7.66
C LEU A 212 -3.50 -8.42 -8.69
N VAL A 213 -4.21 -8.06 -9.77
CA VAL A 213 -3.68 -7.23 -10.86
C VAL A 213 -4.32 -5.84 -10.94
N GLY A 214 -5.40 -5.59 -10.21
CA GLY A 214 -6.06 -4.28 -10.18
C GLY A 214 -7.49 -4.35 -9.65
N TYR A 215 -8.26 -3.30 -9.92
CA TYR A 215 -9.66 -3.18 -9.50
C TYR A 215 -10.49 -2.59 -10.65
N ASP A 216 -11.65 -3.17 -10.92
CA ASP A 216 -12.51 -2.69 -12.02
C ASP A 216 -13.50 -1.58 -11.56
N SER A 217 -14.44 -1.22 -12.43
CA SER A 217 -15.49 -0.22 -12.13
C SER A 217 -16.77 -0.82 -11.55
N HIS A 218 -16.80 -2.11 -11.24
CA HIS A 218 -17.91 -2.74 -10.57
C HIS A 218 -17.76 -2.60 -9.05
N LYS A 219 -18.90 -2.55 -8.39
CA LYS A 219 -18.99 -2.44 -6.95
C LYS A 219 -18.68 -3.78 -6.27
N ALA A 220 -17.86 -3.73 -5.21
CA ALA A 220 -17.68 -4.84 -4.28
C ALA A 220 -18.66 -4.78 -3.11
N THR A 221 -18.85 -5.89 -2.42
CA THR A 221 -19.66 -5.98 -1.20
C THR A 221 -18.91 -5.53 0.05
N THR A 222 -17.57 -5.54 0.00
CA THR A 222 -16.68 -5.17 1.10
C THR A 222 -15.63 -4.16 0.61
N THR A 223 -15.08 -3.39 1.55
CA THR A 223 -13.95 -2.51 1.29
C THR A 223 -12.67 -3.33 1.25
N SER A 224 -11.91 -3.23 0.15
CA SER A 224 -10.55 -3.78 0.08
C SER A 224 -9.54 -2.75 0.56
N LEU A 225 -8.57 -3.19 1.34
CA LEU A 225 -7.48 -2.35 1.85
C LEU A 225 -6.14 -2.82 1.29
N GLY A 226 -5.22 -1.89 1.07
CA GLY A 226 -3.89 -2.27 0.61
C GLY A 226 -2.97 -1.11 0.28
N LEU A 227 -1.86 -1.45 -0.34
CA LEU A 227 -0.80 -0.53 -0.73
C LEU A 227 -0.49 -0.68 -2.22
N CYS A 228 -0.37 0.45 -2.91
CA CYS A 228 0.19 0.52 -4.25
C CYS A 228 1.58 1.15 -4.20
N GLU A 229 2.58 0.46 -4.76
CA GLU A 229 3.91 1.04 -4.99
C GLU A 229 3.92 1.77 -6.34
N VAL A 230 4.13 3.09 -6.32
CA VAL A 230 4.24 3.91 -7.52
C VAL A 230 5.71 4.22 -7.79
N ILE A 231 6.20 3.87 -8.97
CA ILE A 231 7.55 4.21 -9.40
C ILE A 231 7.62 5.68 -9.79
N LEU A 232 8.62 6.37 -9.26
CA LEU A 232 8.99 7.70 -9.68
C LEU A 232 9.95 7.62 -10.89
N PRO A 233 9.84 8.55 -11.86
CA PRO A 233 10.78 8.64 -12.96
C PRO A 233 12.22 8.86 -12.44
N GLU A 234 13.21 8.18 -13.02
CA GLU A 234 14.62 8.39 -12.65
C GLU A 234 15.07 9.82 -12.97
N GLU A 235 15.67 10.52 -12.00
CA GLU A 235 16.60 11.62 -12.28
C GLU A 235 17.75 11.63 -11.26
N LYS A 236 18.98 11.70 -11.80
CA LYS A 236 20.23 11.80 -11.05
C LYS A 236 20.22 13.07 -10.18
N SER A 237 20.13 12.85 -8.88
CA SER A 237 20.56 13.73 -7.78
C SER A 237 19.84 15.07 -7.52
N LEU A 238 19.44 15.18 -6.24
CA LEU A 238 19.39 16.36 -5.35
C LEU A 238 18.21 17.35 -5.41
N GLY A 239 17.60 17.52 -4.22
CA GLY A 239 17.06 18.80 -3.76
C GLY A 239 15.54 18.89 -3.68
N PHE A 240 15.03 19.10 -2.47
CA PHE A 240 13.70 19.61 -2.18
C PHE A 240 13.35 20.85 -3.02
N ILE A 241 12.04 21.03 -3.27
CA ILE A 241 11.36 22.24 -3.78
C ILE A 241 12.23 23.07 -4.73
N GLY A 242 12.31 22.61 -5.98
CA GLY A 242 13.09 23.26 -7.04
C GLY A 242 13.80 22.32 -8.01
N SER A 243 13.84 21.01 -7.72
CA SER A 243 14.45 20.03 -8.62
C SER A 243 13.74 19.92 -9.98
N ARG A 244 14.47 19.51 -11.01
CA ARG A 244 13.97 19.30 -12.38
C ARG A 244 12.78 18.32 -12.44
N LEU A 245 12.66 17.43 -11.45
CA LEU A 245 11.49 16.58 -11.20
C LEU A 245 10.17 17.39 -11.20
N TRP A 246 10.16 18.55 -10.54
CA TRP A 246 9.00 19.45 -10.49
C TRP A 246 8.65 19.92 -11.90
N LYS A 247 9.62 20.44 -12.66
CA LYS A 247 9.39 20.90 -14.05
C LYS A 247 8.95 19.77 -14.98
N ARG A 248 9.38 18.52 -14.75
CA ARG A 248 9.08 17.36 -15.61
C ARG A 248 7.73 16.72 -15.32
N LEU A 249 7.24 16.77 -14.07
CA LEU A 249 5.85 16.41 -13.74
C LEU A 249 4.84 17.38 -14.37
N PHE A 250 5.22 18.65 -14.55
CA PHE A 250 4.41 19.64 -15.27
C PHE A 250 4.47 19.50 -16.81
N ASN A 251 5.55 18.95 -17.39
CA ASN A 251 5.74 18.89 -18.84
C ASN A 251 5.45 17.48 -19.40
N LYS A 252 4.27 17.31 -20.01
CA LYS A 252 3.87 16.07 -20.67
C LYS A 252 4.78 15.76 -21.85
N LYS A 253 5.65 14.75 -21.68
CA LYS A 253 5.91 13.72 -22.71
C LYS A 253 6.81 12.54 -22.29
N ASP A 254 7.49 12.56 -21.12
CA ASP A 254 8.50 11.51 -20.86
C ASP A 254 8.75 11.10 -19.38
N ALA A 255 7.79 11.28 -18.47
CA ALA A 255 7.97 10.98 -17.05
C ALA A 255 6.71 10.46 -16.34
N SER A 256 6.03 9.47 -16.92
CA SER A 256 4.81 8.93 -16.31
C SER A 256 5.14 8.11 -15.05
N LEU A 257 4.53 8.52 -13.94
CA LEU A 257 4.35 7.64 -12.79
C LEU A 257 3.68 6.35 -13.26
N ARG A 258 4.12 5.22 -12.73
CA ARG A 258 3.48 3.92 -13.00
C ARG A 258 3.29 3.15 -11.71
N ILE A 259 2.20 2.42 -11.62
CA ILE A 259 2.01 1.45 -10.54
C ILE A 259 2.90 0.25 -10.86
N GLU A 260 3.72 -0.15 -9.88
CA GLU A 260 4.56 -1.34 -9.98
C GLU A 260 3.90 -2.54 -9.33
N ASN A 261 3.33 -2.35 -8.14
CA ASN A 261 2.78 -3.43 -7.34
C ASN A 261 1.47 -3.04 -6.68
N TYR A 262 0.54 -4.00 -6.64
CA TYR A 262 -0.65 -4.01 -5.79
C TYR A 262 -0.38 -4.99 -4.65
N ILE A 263 -0.51 -4.54 -3.40
CA ILE A 263 -0.32 -5.35 -2.20
C ILE A 263 -1.60 -5.25 -1.38
N GLU A 264 -2.46 -6.25 -1.49
CA GLU A 264 -3.67 -6.36 -0.65
C GLU A 264 -3.27 -6.70 0.79
N LEU A 265 -3.93 -6.05 1.75
CA LEU A 265 -3.70 -6.22 3.17
C LEU A 265 -5.03 -6.44 3.89
N ASN A 266 -4.99 -7.22 4.97
CA ASN A 266 -6.08 -7.24 5.94
C ASN A 266 -6.05 -5.96 6.81
N ASP A 267 -7.13 -5.71 7.53
CA ASP A 267 -7.27 -4.52 8.38
C ASP A 267 -6.09 -4.33 9.35
N ALA A 268 -5.73 -5.38 10.08
CA ALA A 268 -4.68 -5.31 11.10
C ALA A 268 -3.31 -4.90 10.51
N LEU A 269 -2.91 -5.50 9.38
CA LEU A 269 -1.65 -5.16 8.73
C LEU A 269 -1.70 -3.80 8.04
N PHE A 270 -2.84 -3.44 7.42
CA PHE A 270 -3.00 -2.15 6.78
C PHE A 270 -2.80 -1.00 7.77
N TRP A 271 -3.56 -1.03 8.88
CA TRP A 271 -3.51 0.04 9.88
C TRP A 271 -2.17 0.08 10.61
N SER A 272 -1.60 -1.07 11.01
CA SER A 272 -0.28 -1.10 11.66
C SER A 272 0.83 -0.58 10.75
N HIS A 273 0.77 -0.85 9.44
CA HIS A 273 1.74 -0.33 8.48
C HIS A 273 1.57 1.17 8.23
N LEU A 274 0.33 1.67 8.14
CA LEU A 274 0.03 3.09 8.00
C LEU A 274 0.51 3.89 9.22
N VAL A 275 0.25 3.40 10.45
CA VAL A 275 0.71 4.04 11.70
C VAL A 275 2.23 4.14 11.74
N ARG A 276 2.95 3.03 11.52
CA ARG A 276 4.43 3.04 11.46
C ARG A 276 4.99 3.97 10.39
N THR A 277 4.23 4.20 9.33
CA THR A 277 4.62 5.13 8.26
C THR A 277 4.35 6.57 8.66
N ALA A 278 3.20 6.85 9.27
CA ALA A 278 2.86 8.16 9.82
C ALA A 278 3.86 8.60 10.91
N GLU A 279 4.25 7.69 11.81
CA GLU A 279 5.27 7.95 12.85
C GLU A 279 6.64 8.34 12.29
N LYS A 280 6.97 7.89 11.07
CA LYS A 280 8.23 8.21 10.38
C LYS A 280 8.17 9.50 9.56
N MET A 281 6.98 10.09 9.37
CA MET A 281 6.86 11.36 8.65
C MET A 281 7.58 12.47 9.44
N LYS A 282 8.47 13.20 8.76
CA LYS A 282 9.17 14.36 9.35
C LYS A 282 8.21 15.56 9.43
N GLU A 283 8.24 16.30 10.53
CA GLU A 283 7.46 17.53 10.82
C GLU A 283 5.94 17.43 10.62
N LYS A 284 5.12 17.37 11.69
CA LYS A 284 3.65 17.69 11.76
C LYS A 284 2.73 17.23 10.60
N ALA A 285 3.20 16.44 9.65
CA ALA A 285 2.47 16.05 8.45
C ALA A 285 1.47 14.99 8.87
N ARG A 286 0.19 15.35 8.79
CA ARG A 286 -0.90 14.44 9.11
C ARG A 286 -1.17 13.57 7.88
N PRO A 287 -1.46 12.26 8.06
CA PRO A 287 -1.96 11.44 6.99
C PRO A 287 -3.15 12.11 6.30
N THR A 288 -3.18 12.01 4.98
CA THR A 288 -4.16 12.71 4.16
C THR A 288 -4.91 11.70 3.31
N ILE A 289 -6.24 11.74 3.35
CA ILE A 289 -7.12 10.92 2.53
C ILE A 289 -7.54 11.75 1.30
N PHE A 290 -7.25 11.22 0.12
CA PHE A 290 -7.73 11.76 -1.15
C PHE A 290 -8.92 10.94 -1.66
N VAL A 291 -10.01 11.62 -2.00
CA VAL A 291 -11.21 11.03 -2.59
C VAL A 291 -11.35 11.54 -4.02
N HIS A 292 -11.20 10.64 -5.00
CA HIS A 292 -11.22 11.02 -6.41
C HIS A 292 -12.63 11.38 -6.92
N GLY A 293 -12.68 12.07 -8.06
CA GLY A 293 -13.91 12.47 -8.74
C GLY A 293 -14.48 11.45 -9.73
N TYR A 294 -15.40 11.92 -10.56
CA TYR A 294 -16.03 11.17 -11.65
C TYR A 294 -15.02 10.71 -12.72
N ASN A 295 -15.42 9.72 -13.52
CA ASN A 295 -14.68 9.22 -14.67
C ASN A 295 -13.20 8.91 -14.37
N THR A 296 -12.94 8.23 -13.25
CA THR A 296 -11.58 7.91 -12.81
C THR A 296 -11.47 6.40 -12.59
N THR A 297 -10.50 5.72 -13.23
CA THR A 297 -10.19 4.32 -12.92
C THR A 297 -9.46 4.19 -11.58
N PHE A 298 -9.30 2.97 -11.07
CA PHE A 298 -8.51 2.76 -9.85
C PHE A 298 -7.06 3.24 -10.03
N GLU A 299 -6.45 2.89 -11.15
CA GLU A 299 -5.06 3.22 -11.49
C GLU A 299 -4.88 4.73 -11.62
N GLU A 300 -5.77 5.41 -12.33
CA GLU A 300 -5.77 6.87 -12.44
C GLU A 300 -5.90 7.54 -11.07
N GLY A 301 -6.77 7.01 -10.20
CA GLY A 301 -6.92 7.46 -8.81
C GLY A 301 -5.63 7.32 -8.00
N VAL A 302 -4.95 6.18 -8.10
CA VAL A 302 -3.67 5.91 -7.42
C VAL A 302 -2.58 6.85 -7.92
N LEU A 303 -2.45 7.01 -9.23
CA LEU A 303 -1.46 7.91 -9.82
C LEU A 303 -1.71 9.37 -9.43
N ARG A 304 -2.98 9.79 -9.41
CA ARG A 304 -3.36 11.15 -8.96
C ARG A 304 -3.11 11.36 -7.48
N ALA A 305 -3.41 10.38 -6.63
CA ALA A 305 -3.05 10.44 -5.22
C ALA A 305 -1.53 10.56 -5.03
N ALA A 306 -0.73 9.77 -5.76
CA ALA A 306 0.73 9.89 -5.71
C ALA A 306 1.21 11.29 -6.14
N GLN A 307 0.66 11.85 -7.21
CA GLN A 307 0.98 13.22 -7.67
C GLN A 307 0.67 14.27 -6.60
N ILE A 308 -0.54 14.23 -6.05
CA ILE A 308 -0.98 15.15 -4.99
C ILE A 308 -0.06 15.03 -3.77
N GLY A 309 0.22 13.81 -3.32
CA GLY A 309 1.10 13.54 -2.20
C GLY A 309 2.49 14.13 -2.38
N LEU A 310 3.10 13.87 -3.54
CA LEU A 310 4.42 14.42 -3.90
C LEU A 310 4.41 15.95 -3.97
N HIS A 311 3.39 16.55 -4.59
CA HIS A 311 3.28 18.00 -4.76
C HIS A 311 3.07 18.72 -3.44
N LEU A 312 2.31 18.12 -2.53
CA LEU A 312 2.03 18.68 -1.20
C LEU A 312 3.13 18.32 -0.18
N GLY A 313 4.23 17.71 -0.62
CA GLY A 313 5.31 17.29 0.27
C GLY A 313 4.85 16.35 1.38
N ILE A 314 3.73 15.65 1.17
CA ILE A 314 3.29 14.57 2.04
C ILE A 314 4.36 13.49 1.90
N GLY A 315 4.86 13.00 3.02
CA GLY A 315 5.82 11.90 3.03
C GLY A 315 5.23 10.62 2.43
N GLN A 316 5.80 9.46 2.74
CA GLN A 316 5.09 8.21 2.47
C GLN A 316 3.81 8.20 3.32
N GLY A 317 2.63 7.93 2.76
CA GLY A 317 1.39 7.86 3.58
C GLY A 317 0.20 8.69 3.13
N ILE A 318 0.12 9.10 1.85
CA ILE A 318 -1.17 9.52 1.31
C ILE A 318 -2.09 8.31 1.15
N GLY A 319 -3.34 8.47 1.59
CA GLY A 319 -4.42 7.52 1.39
C GLY A 319 -5.27 7.90 0.18
N LEU A 320 -5.74 6.91 -0.58
CA LEU A 320 -6.75 7.04 -1.61
C LEU A 320 -8.00 6.29 -1.15
N PHE A 321 -9.15 6.97 -1.13
CA PHE A 321 -10.42 6.27 -1.13
C PHE A 321 -10.96 6.19 -2.56
N SER A 322 -11.10 4.96 -3.09
CA SER A 322 -11.56 4.73 -4.45
C SER A 322 -12.96 4.10 -4.49
N TRP A 323 -13.90 4.85 -5.04
CA TRP A 323 -15.27 4.39 -5.28
C TRP A 323 -15.45 3.99 -6.75
N PRO A 324 -16.37 3.07 -7.11
CA PRO A 324 -16.49 2.50 -8.45
C PRO A 324 -17.08 3.49 -9.47
N SER A 325 -16.25 4.41 -9.95
CA SER A 325 -16.55 5.23 -11.12
C SER A 325 -16.30 4.45 -12.41
N LYS A 326 -17.18 4.63 -13.40
CA LYS A 326 -17.19 3.91 -14.67
C LYS A 326 -16.07 4.27 -15.64
N GLY A 327 -15.31 5.34 -15.39
CA GLY A 327 -14.22 5.77 -16.28
C GLY A 327 -14.66 6.07 -17.72
N LYS A 328 -15.97 6.27 -17.96
CA LYS A 328 -16.55 6.63 -19.26
C LYS A 328 -17.62 7.71 -19.11
N LEU A 329 -17.67 8.66 -20.04
CA LEU A 329 -18.59 9.82 -20.04
C LEU A 329 -20.09 9.46 -19.98
N LEU A 330 -20.52 8.33 -20.56
CA LEU A 330 -21.93 7.91 -20.64
C LEU A 330 -22.44 7.21 -19.35
N GLY A 331 -21.61 7.09 -18.31
CA GLY A 331 -21.92 6.37 -17.06
C GLY A 331 -22.56 7.20 -15.95
N TYR A 332 -22.83 8.48 -16.19
CA TYR A 332 -23.03 9.49 -15.15
C TYR A 332 -24.08 9.13 -14.06
N PRO A 333 -25.33 8.72 -14.37
CA PRO A 333 -26.32 8.39 -13.33
C PRO A 333 -25.95 7.16 -12.49
N ALA A 334 -25.23 6.21 -13.07
CA ALA A 334 -24.77 5.04 -12.34
C ALA A 334 -23.59 5.37 -11.42
N ASP A 335 -22.72 6.30 -11.82
CA ASP A 335 -21.66 6.82 -10.97
C ASP A 335 -22.22 7.62 -9.80
N GLU A 336 -23.33 8.35 -10.00
CA GLU A 336 -24.06 9.04 -8.93
C GLU A 336 -24.62 8.07 -7.88
N ALA A 337 -25.24 6.97 -8.32
CA ALA A 337 -25.69 5.92 -7.40
C ALA A 337 -24.52 5.21 -6.70
N SER A 338 -23.42 4.97 -7.43
CA SER A 338 -22.21 4.35 -6.88
C SER A 338 -21.56 5.20 -5.79
N VAL A 339 -21.35 6.50 -6.05
CA VAL A 339 -20.69 7.40 -5.09
C VAL A 339 -21.53 7.60 -3.83
N GLU A 340 -22.87 7.68 -3.98
CA GLU A 340 -23.81 7.79 -2.86
C GLU A 340 -23.76 6.54 -1.98
N HIS A 341 -23.62 5.35 -2.58
CA HIS A 341 -23.44 4.14 -1.79
C HIS A 341 -22.06 4.07 -1.11
N SER A 342 -21.00 4.53 -1.78
CA SER A 342 -19.64 4.49 -1.22
C SER A 342 -19.45 5.41 0.00
N LYS A 343 -20.41 6.31 0.29
CA LYS A 343 -20.35 7.20 1.46
C LYS A 343 -20.23 6.44 2.79
N TYR A 344 -20.92 5.29 2.92
CA TYR A 344 -20.86 4.47 4.13
C TYR A 344 -19.46 3.90 4.33
N ALA A 345 -18.88 3.32 3.28
CA ALA A 345 -17.53 2.78 3.32
C ALA A 345 -16.45 3.88 3.54
N LEU A 346 -16.64 5.08 2.99
CA LEU A 346 -15.74 6.21 3.27
C LEU A 346 -15.85 6.65 4.73
N ALA A 347 -17.06 6.67 5.29
CA ALA A 347 -17.28 6.99 6.69
C ALA A 347 -16.53 6.00 7.59
N ASP A 348 -16.65 4.70 7.33
CA ASP A 348 -15.95 3.65 8.06
C ASP A 348 -14.43 3.71 7.87
N PHE A 349 -13.96 4.09 6.68
CA PHE A 349 -12.55 4.29 6.40
C PHE A 349 -11.96 5.47 7.18
N ILE A 350 -12.66 6.62 7.22
CA ILE A 350 -12.26 7.78 8.03
C ILE A 350 -12.27 7.44 9.52
N GLU A 351 -13.32 6.77 10.00
CA GLU A 351 -13.43 6.37 11.41
C GLU A 351 -12.31 5.41 11.81
N SER A 352 -12.08 4.36 11.02
CA SER A 352 -11.00 3.40 11.26
C SER A 352 -9.63 4.06 11.19
N HIS A 353 -9.43 5.01 10.28
CA HIS A 353 -8.21 5.78 10.19
C HIS A 353 -7.93 6.54 11.50
N VAL A 354 -8.89 7.33 11.96
CA VAL A 354 -8.74 8.11 13.19
C VAL A 354 -8.54 7.19 14.41
N LEU A 355 -9.28 6.09 14.50
CA LEU A 355 -9.17 5.14 15.62
C LEU A 355 -7.76 4.52 15.74
N HIS A 356 -7.08 4.25 14.61
CA HIS A 356 -5.74 3.63 14.63
C HIS A 356 -4.61 4.64 14.65
N VAL A 357 -4.75 5.77 13.95
CA VAL A 357 -3.73 6.82 13.86
C VAL A 357 -3.73 7.71 15.11
N GLY A 358 -4.86 7.79 15.82
CA GLY A 358 -4.98 8.51 17.09
C GLY A 358 -4.85 10.03 16.92
N ASP A 359 -4.16 10.67 17.87
CA ASP A 359 -4.09 12.13 18.03
C ASP A 359 -3.44 12.88 16.85
N ILE A 360 -2.78 12.16 15.94
CA ILE A 360 -2.26 12.74 14.68
C ILE A 360 -3.42 13.18 13.78
N GLY A 361 -4.63 12.62 13.93
CA GLY A 361 -5.80 13.00 13.14
C GLY A 361 -5.62 12.80 11.64
N VAL A 362 -6.51 13.40 10.85
CA VAL A 362 -6.56 13.20 9.39
C VAL A 362 -6.90 14.47 8.63
N ASN A 363 -6.27 14.67 7.49
CA ASN A 363 -6.72 15.65 6.50
C ASN A 363 -7.50 14.94 5.39
N VAL A 364 -8.51 15.58 4.81
CA VAL A 364 -9.29 15.01 3.71
C VAL A 364 -9.37 15.98 2.54
N ILE A 365 -9.01 15.49 1.35
CA ILE A 365 -9.12 16.21 0.07
C ILE A 365 -10.11 15.44 -0.78
N ALA A 366 -11.21 16.07 -1.18
CA ALA A 366 -12.19 15.47 -2.09
C ALA A 366 -12.29 16.29 -3.38
N HIS A 367 -12.40 15.61 -4.51
CA HIS A 367 -12.48 16.25 -5.83
C HIS A 367 -13.81 15.93 -6.53
N SER A 368 -14.44 16.96 -7.12
CA SER A 368 -15.64 16.80 -7.97
C SER A 368 -16.74 15.98 -7.29
N MET A 369 -17.28 14.93 -7.92
CA MET A 369 -18.28 14.03 -7.32
C MET A 369 -17.79 13.31 -6.06
N GLY A 370 -16.47 13.18 -5.83
CA GLY A 370 -15.92 12.68 -4.57
C GLY A 370 -16.30 13.55 -3.37
N CYS A 371 -16.60 14.84 -3.59
CA CYS A 371 -17.12 15.74 -2.54
C CYS A 371 -18.49 15.27 -2.03
N ARG A 372 -19.35 14.73 -2.90
CA ARG A 372 -20.63 14.14 -2.48
C ARG A 372 -20.42 12.97 -1.54
N CYS A 373 -19.47 12.09 -1.87
CA CYS A 373 -19.09 10.95 -1.03
C CYS A 373 -18.64 11.42 0.35
N LEU A 374 -17.75 12.42 0.40
CA LEU A 374 -17.23 12.97 1.65
C LEU A 374 -18.34 13.61 2.50
N LEU A 375 -19.18 14.46 1.92
CA LEU A 375 -20.28 15.09 2.64
C LEU A 375 -21.26 14.05 3.19
N GLY A 376 -21.60 13.05 2.38
CA GLY A 376 -22.42 11.93 2.81
C GLY A 376 -21.76 11.10 3.92
N ALA A 377 -20.44 10.90 3.87
CA ALA A 377 -19.69 10.19 4.90
C ALA A 377 -19.68 10.95 6.24
N LEU A 378 -19.53 12.28 6.19
CA LEU A 378 -19.63 13.14 7.37
C LEU A 378 -21.04 13.11 7.98
N GLU A 379 -22.08 13.13 7.15
CA GLU A 379 -23.47 12.96 7.61
C GLU A 379 -23.63 11.62 8.36
N GLN A 380 -23.08 10.52 7.83
CA GLN A 380 -23.11 9.22 8.51
C GLN A 380 -22.36 9.25 9.85
N LEU A 381 -21.15 9.84 9.89
CA LEU A 381 -20.36 10.02 11.10
C LEU A 381 -21.11 10.82 12.17
N VAL A 382 -21.81 11.88 11.77
CA VAL A 382 -22.63 12.71 12.66
C VAL A 382 -23.84 11.94 13.17
N ALA A 383 -24.54 11.22 12.29
CA ALA A 383 -25.70 10.41 12.65
C ALA A 383 -25.36 9.35 13.72
N ARG A 384 -24.17 8.74 13.64
CA ARG A 384 -23.67 7.78 14.64
C ARG A 384 -22.96 8.40 15.84
N LYS A 385 -22.81 9.72 15.89
CA LYS A 385 -22.05 10.45 16.93
C LYS A 385 -20.61 9.93 17.08
N SER A 386 -19.95 9.69 15.95
CA SER A 386 -18.57 9.19 15.93
C SER A 386 -17.61 10.19 16.57
N THR A 387 -16.72 9.70 17.43
CA THR A 387 -15.62 10.51 18.00
C THR A 387 -14.58 10.87 16.94
N ALA A 388 -14.56 10.19 15.79
CA ALA A 388 -13.62 10.48 14.71
C ALA A 388 -13.77 11.92 14.16
N LEU A 389 -14.94 12.52 14.32
CA LEU A 389 -15.23 13.90 13.95
C LEU A 389 -14.39 14.94 14.71
N GLU A 390 -13.81 14.59 15.86
CA GLU A 390 -12.97 15.49 16.66
C GLU A 390 -11.51 15.52 16.17
N SER A 391 -11.13 14.62 15.27
CA SER A 391 -9.75 14.47 14.79
C SER A 391 -9.59 14.74 13.30
N ILE A 392 -10.61 15.28 12.63
CA ILE A 392 -10.48 15.78 11.26
C ILE A 392 -9.90 17.19 11.33
N SER A 393 -8.70 17.36 10.78
CA SER A 393 -7.98 18.63 10.83
C SER A 393 -8.39 19.54 9.68
N GLN A 394 -8.07 19.17 8.44
CA GLN A 394 -8.38 20.00 7.27
C GLN A 394 -9.31 19.25 6.32
N ILE A 395 -10.35 19.93 5.83
CA ILE A 395 -11.16 19.46 4.70
C ILE A 395 -10.97 20.40 3.51
N ILE A 396 -10.61 19.83 2.36
CA ILE A 396 -10.48 20.55 1.10
C ILE A 396 -11.48 19.98 0.09
N LEU A 397 -12.39 20.83 -0.38
CA LEU A 397 -13.31 20.55 -1.47
C LEU A 397 -12.75 21.17 -2.75
N ALA A 398 -12.43 20.33 -3.73
CA ALA A 398 -11.84 20.73 -4.98
C ALA A 398 -12.87 20.61 -6.11
N ALA A 399 -13.29 21.73 -6.70
CA ALA A 399 -14.26 21.76 -7.80
C ALA A 399 -15.53 20.95 -7.48
N ALA A 400 -16.13 21.20 -6.32
CA ALA A 400 -17.19 20.35 -5.76
C ALA A 400 -18.42 20.24 -6.67
N ASP A 401 -18.68 19.02 -7.18
CA ASP A 401 -19.94 18.71 -7.84
C ASP A 401 -20.97 18.37 -6.78
N VAL A 402 -21.56 19.38 -6.13
CA VAL A 402 -22.59 19.22 -5.10
C VAL A 402 -23.68 20.25 -5.38
N ASP A 403 -24.94 19.85 -5.25
CA ASP A 403 -26.07 20.79 -5.33
C ASP A 403 -25.98 21.81 -4.20
N THR A 404 -25.95 23.09 -4.57
CA THR A 404 -25.94 24.21 -3.62
C THR A 404 -27.15 24.20 -2.67
N ASN A 405 -28.27 23.62 -3.07
CA ASN A 405 -29.48 23.49 -2.23
C ASN A 405 -29.31 22.50 -1.08
N LEU A 406 -28.36 21.57 -1.16
CA LEU A 406 -28.05 20.62 -0.08
C LEU A 406 -27.11 21.23 0.97
N MET A 407 -26.32 22.23 0.59
CA MET A 407 -25.29 22.80 1.45
C MET A 407 -25.81 23.45 2.75
N PRO A 408 -27.01 24.06 2.82
CA PRO A 408 -27.56 24.49 4.12
C PRO A 408 -27.66 23.37 5.16
N HIS A 409 -27.80 22.12 4.73
CA HIS A 409 -27.83 20.96 5.62
C HIS A 409 -26.45 20.35 5.84
N LEU A 410 -25.56 20.42 4.84
CA LEU A 410 -24.26 19.73 4.85
C LEU A 410 -23.09 20.60 5.33
N ALA A 411 -23.07 21.90 4.99
CA ALA A 411 -22.02 22.84 5.36
C ALA A 411 -21.82 23.00 6.88
N PRO A 412 -22.87 22.98 7.73
CA PRO A 412 -22.68 23.02 9.18
C PRO A 412 -21.81 21.87 9.70
N HIS A 413 -21.89 20.67 9.08
CA HIS A 413 -21.06 19.53 9.48
C HIS A 413 -19.59 19.75 9.14
N LEU A 414 -19.29 20.34 7.98
CA LEU A 414 -17.93 20.67 7.56
C LEU A 414 -17.26 21.66 8.52
N VAL A 415 -17.95 22.76 8.82
CA VAL A 415 -17.41 23.85 9.65
C VAL A 415 -17.28 23.42 11.11
N LYS A 416 -18.18 22.57 11.61
CA LYS A 416 -18.18 22.13 13.01
C LYS A 416 -17.14 21.05 13.31
N HIS A 417 -16.86 20.17 12.35
CA HIS A 417 -16.09 18.95 12.56
C HIS A 417 -14.72 18.94 11.89
N ALA A 418 -14.27 20.08 11.36
CA ALA A 418 -12.90 20.25 10.91
C ALA A 418 -12.34 21.55 11.48
N ASP A 419 -11.04 21.57 11.80
CA ASP A 419 -10.36 22.82 12.21
C ASP A 419 -10.52 23.90 11.14
N ARG A 420 -10.51 23.49 9.86
CA ARG A 420 -10.77 24.38 8.73
C ARG A 420 -11.28 23.61 7.51
N THR A 421 -12.22 24.24 6.81
CA THR A 421 -12.74 23.79 5.51
C THR A 421 -12.45 24.83 4.44
N THR A 422 -11.82 24.42 3.33
CA THR A 422 -11.59 25.26 2.14
C THR A 422 -12.28 24.66 0.92
N SER A 423 -13.01 25.49 0.16
CA SER A 423 -13.64 25.12 -1.11
C SER A 423 -13.01 25.89 -2.26
N TYR A 424 -12.36 25.20 -3.19
CA TYR A 424 -11.84 25.78 -4.42
C TYR A 424 -12.89 25.70 -5.52
N VAL A 425 -13.20 26.86 -6.12
CA VAL A 425 -14.21 27.01 -7.17
C VAL A 425 -13.61 27.67 -8.41
N SER A 426 -14.11 27.34 -9.59
CA SER A 426 -13.63 27.89 -10.86
C SER A 426 -14.76 28.51 -11.68
N ASP A 427 -14.41 29.54 -12.45
CA ASP A 427 -15.32 30.28 -13.32
C ASP A 427 -15.55 29.63 -14.71
N LYS A 428 -14.73 28.63 -15.09
CA LYS A 428 -14.83 27.96 -16.41
C LYS A 428 -14.76 26.43 -16.38
N ASP A 429 -15.13 25.80 -15.27
CA ASP A 429 -15.11 24.33 -15.19
C ASP A 429 -16.18 23.71 -16.13
N LYS A 430 -15.74 23.26 -17.31
CA LYS A 430 -16.60 22.69 -18.36
C LYS A 430 -17.30 21.42 -17.91
N ALA A 431 -16.71 20.63 -17.00
CA ALA A 431 -17.31 19.39 -16.51
C ALA A 431 -18.43 19.69 -15.50
N LEU A 432 -18.22 20.67 -14.62
CA LEU A 432 -19.28 21.12 -13.73
C LEU A 432 -20.39 21.87 -14.47
N GLN A 433 -20.06 22.61 -15.53
CA GLN A 433 -21.07 23.21 -16.42
C GLN A 433 -21.92 22.13 -17.11
N LEU A 434 -21.31 21.01 -17.52
CA LEU A 434 -22.03 19.84 -18.05
C LEU A 434 -22.92 19.17 -16.99
N SER A 435 -22.45 19.05 -15.74
CA SER A 435 -23.26 18.57 -14.60
C SER A 435 -24.44 19.51 -14.30
N THR A 436 -24.21 20.83 -14.34
CA THR A 436 -25.26 21.85 -14.15
C THR A 436 -26.31 21.76 -15.26
N TRP A 437 -25.88 21.59 -16.52
CA TRP A 437 -26.78 21.41 -17.64
C TRP A 437 -27.61 20.11 -17.53
N LEU A 438 -27.00 19.02 -17.06
CA LEU A 438 -27.67 17.73 -16.92
C LEU A 438 -28.70 17.70 -15.78
N HIS A 439 -28.44 18.42 -14.68
CA HIS A 439 -29.26 18.37 -13.47
C HIS A 439 -30.10 19.62 -13.21
N GLU A 440 -29.96 20.68 -14.01
CA GLU A 440 -30.70 21.94 -13.91
C GLU A 440 -30.53 22.71 -12.58
N PHE A 441 -29.57 22.34 -11.72
CA PHE A 441 -29.30 22.99 -10.43
C PHE A 441 -27.87 23.55 -10.32
N PRO A 442 -27.67 24.69 -9.63
CA PRO A 442 -26.34 25.27 -9.43
C PRO A 442 -25.43 24.39 -8.57
N ARG A 443 -24.14 24.35 -8.92
CA ARG A 443 -23.11 23.54 -8.27
C ARG A 443 -22.16 24.37 -7.42
N VAL A 444 -21.76 23.83 -6.27
CA VAL A 444 -20.85 24.49 -5.32
C VAL A 444 -19.50 24.86 -5.94
N GLY A 445 -18.96 24.02 -6.82
CA GLY A 445 -17.66 24.20 -7.47
C GLY A 445 -17.60 25.25 -8.58
N ILE A 446 -18.74 25.84 -8.98
CA ILE A 446 -18.83 26.79 -10.10
C ILE A 446 -18.99 28.22 -9.58
N ALA A 447 -18.30 29.15 -10.24
CA ALA A 447 -18.56 30.58 -10.15
C ALA A 447 -18.86 31.17 -11.54
N PRO A 448 -19.59 32.29 -11.68
CA PRO A 448 -20.64 32.79 -10.79
C PRO A 448 -22.01 32.09 -11.02
N PRO A 449 -22.94 32.08 -10.04
CA PRO A 449 -22.80 32.64 -8.69
C PRO A 449 -21.97 31.73 -7.78
N THR A 450 -21.07 32.33 -7.00
CA THR A 450 -20.21 31.60 -6.06
C THR A 450 -21.00 31.26 -4.79
N TYR A 451 -21.05 29.98 -4.42
CA TYR A 451 -21.59 29.57 -3.12
C TYR A 451 -20.63 29.93 -1.98
N VAL A 452 -21.14 30.63 -0.97
CA VAL A 452 -20.38 31.05 0.20
C VAL A 452 -21.12 30.65 1.47
N PHE A 453 -20.39 30.18 2.48
CA PHE A 453 -20.94 29.79 3.78
C PHE A 453 -20.03 30.29 4.89
N MET A 454 -20.60 30.86 5.94
CA MET A 454 -19.83 31.43 7.06
C MET A 454 -19.03 30.32 7.77
N GLY A 455 -17.72 30.54 7.94
CA GLY A 455 -16.81 29.55 8.52
C GLY A 455 -16.18 28.57 7.51
N MET A 456 -16.56 28.65 6.23
CA MET A 456 -15.92 27.93 5.14
C MET A 456 -15.14 28.92 4.25
N ASP A 457 -13.90 28.59 3.91
CA ASP A 457 -13.07 29.42 3.05
C ASP A 457 -13.36 29.11 1.57
N THR A 458 -14.21 29.90 0.90
CA THR A 458 -14.44 29.76 -0.55
C THR A 458 -13.38 30.54 -1.34
N VAL A 459 -12.56 29.85 -2.13
CA VAL A 459 -11.45 30.41 -2.92
C VAL A 459 -11.75 30.28 -4.42
N VAL A 460 -11.92 31.42 -5.09
CA VAL A 460 -12.14 31.50 -6.54
C VAL A 460 -10.80 31.47 -7.28
N VAL A 461 -10.70 30.59 -8.28
CA VAL A 461 -9.54 30.43 -9.16
C VAL A 461 -9.90 30.93 -10.57
N SER A 462 -9.23 31.98 -11.06
CA SER A 462 -9.47 32.58 -12.39
C SER A 462 -8.39 32.23 -13.41
N ASP A 463 -8.80 32.17 -14.67
CA ASP A 463 -8.30 31.37 -15.80
C ASP A 463 -7.08 31.92 -16.62
N LEU A 464 -6.02 32.48 -16.01
CA LEU A 464 -4.83 32.98 -16.77
C LEU A 464 -3.58 32.08 -16.72
N GLU A 465 -3.65 30.90 -16.08
CA GLU A 465 -2.51 29.98 -15.94
C GLU A 465 -2.86 28.51 -16.23
N LEU A 466 -3.98 28.24 -16.92
CA LEU A 466 -4.47 26.87 -17.17
C LEU A 466 -4.15 26.44 -18.60
N ASP A 467 -3.04 25.72 -18.77
CA ASP A 467 -2.64 25.14 -20.05
C ASP A 467 -3.63 24.06 -20.54
N ASP A 468 -3.79 24.03 -21.86
CA ASP A 468 -5.03 23.75 -22.59
C ASP A 468 -5.42 22.26 -22.73
N PHE A 469 -5.32 21.46 -21.67
CA PHE A 469 -5.79 20.05 -21.73
C PHE A 469 -6.49 19.51 -20.49
N ILE A 470 -6.64 20.29 -19.41
CA ILE A 470 -7.25 19.81 -18.16
C ILE A 470 -8.06 20.91 -17.45
N SER A 471 -9.21 21.28 -18.00
CA SER A 471 -10.14 22.28 -17.41
C SER A 471 -10.84 21.84 -16.10
N HIS A 472 -10.51 20.67 -15.55
CA HIS A 472 -11.17 20.07 -14.36
C HIS A 472 -10.18 19.53 -13.29
N ALA A 473 -8.87 19.57 -13.53
CA ALA A 473 -7.83 19.17 -12.56
C ALA A 473 -6.90 20.32 -12.19
N TYR A 474 -7.37 21.57 -12.33
CA TYR A 474 -6.63 22.75 -11.89
C TYR A 474 -6.20 22.65 -10.42
N VAL A 475 -6.97 21.97 -9.57
CA VAL A 475 -6.62 21.78 -8.16
C VAL A 475 -5.41 20.86 -7.95
N SER A 476 -5.13 19.94 -8.88
CA SER A 476 -3.95 19.07 -8.81
C SER A 476 -2.74 19.58 -9.58
N ASP A 477 -2.94 20.53 -10.50
CA ASP A 477 -1.93 20.92 -11.51
C ASP A 477 -1.60 22.43 -11.49
N ASN A 478 -2.42 23.27 -10.86
CA ASN A 478 -2.12 24.70 -10.68
C ASN A 478 -1.19 24.89 -9.47
N ARG A 479 0.01 25.42 -9.72
CA ARG A 479 1.04 25.61 -8.71
C ARG A 479 0.59 26.52 -7.56
N ILE A 480 -0.23 27.52 -7.83
CA ILE A 480 -0.73 28.45 -6.79
C ILE A 480 -1.72 27.72 -5.88
N VAL A 481 -2.65 26.95 -6.45
CA VAL A 481 -3.60 26.14 -5.67
C VAL A 481 -2.86 25.08 -4.84
N LEU A 482 -1.90 24.36 -5.42
CA LEU A 482 -1.09 23.39 -4.69
C LEU A 482 -0.27 24.02 -3.57
N THR A 483 0.27 25.22 -3.79
CA THR A 483 1.01 25.96 -2.76
C THR A 483 0.08 26.40 -1.63
N ASP A 484 -1.14 26.84 -1.95
CA ASP A 484 -2.15 27.16 -0.94
C ASP A 484 -2.53 25.91 -0.13
N MET A 485 -2.86 24.81 -0.81
CA MET A 485 -3.15 23.51 -0.17
C MET A 485 -2.00 23.04 0.71
N PHE A 486 -0.76 23.19 0.28
CA PHE A 486 0.42 22.88 1.09
C PHE A 486 0.42 23.67 2.40
N ASN A 487 0.16 24.98 2.35
CA ASN A 487 0.12 25.83 3.53
C ASN A 487 -1.03 25.46 4.48
N ILE A 488 -2.21 25.10 3.94
CA ILE A 488 -3.35 24.61 4.72
C ILE A 488 -2.94 23.32 5.46
N LEU A 489 -2.45 22.32 4.73
CA LEU A 489 -2.22 20.97 5.27
C LEU A 489 -1.03 20.91 6.21
N LYS A 490 0.03 21.68 5.93
CA LYS A 490 1.26 21.67 6.72
C LYS A 490 1.18 22.62 7.92
N HIS A 491 0.54 23.78 7.76
CA HIS A 491 0.61 24.86 8.76
C HIS A 491 -0.74 25.28 9.33
N GLY A 492 -1.86 24.86 8.75
CA GLY A 492 -3.20 25.25 9.20
C GLY A 492 -3.47 26.75 9.02
N HIS A 493 -2.76 27.42 8.12
CA HIS A 493 -2.84 28.87 7.92
C HIS A 493 -4.27 29.32 7.61
N ALA A 494 -4.70 30.41 8.23
CA ALA A 494 -5.95 31.09 7.88
C ALA A 494 -5.81 31.76 6.50
N PRO A 495 -6.92 32.06 5.79
CA PRO A 495 -6.89 32.75 4.51
C PRO A 495 -6.00 33.99 4.43
N VAL A 496 -5.98 34.79 5.51
CA VAL A 496 -5.17 36.01 5.62
C VAL A 496 -3.66 35.74 5.63
N ASP A 497 -3.25 34.56 6.09
CA ASP A 497 -1.85 34.12 6.18
C ASP A 497 -1.40 33.30 4.97
N ARG A 498 -2.32 33.08 4.01
CA ARG A 498 -2.04 32.34 2.78
C ARG A 498 -1.63 33.28 1.66
N HIS A 499 -0.36 33.20 1.29
CA HIS A 499 0.22 34.05 0.24
C HIS A 499 -0.49 33.85 -1.09
N GLY A 500 -1.03 34.94 -1.66
CA GLY A 500 -1.71 34.92 -2.94
C GLY A 500 -3.23 35.01 -2.86
N LEU A 501 -3.83 35.03 -1.66
CA LEU A 501 -5.28 35.25 -1.51
C LEU A 501 -5.65 36.72 -1.30
N VAL A 502 -6.77 37.13 -1.87
CA VAL A 502 -7.41 38.44 -1.64
C VAL A 502 -8.85 38.22 -1.23
N SER A 503 -9.29 38.89 -0.16
CA SER A 503 -10.70 38.91 0.20
C SER A 503 -11.51 39.60 -0.90
N VAL A 504 -12.56 38.92 -1.37
CA VAL A 504 -13.55 39.45 -2.30
C VAL A 504 -14.72 40.04 -1.50
N SER A 505 -15.15 39.34 -0.45
CA SER A 505 -16.21 39.81 0.45
C SER A 505 -16.19 39.06 1.79
N GLY A 506 -16.03 39.78 2.89
CA GLY A 506 -15.94 39.19 4.22
C GLY A 506 -14.73 38.25 4.39
N ASP A 507 -14.73 37.47 5.47
CA ASP A 507 -13.60 36.60 5.84
C ASP A 507 -13.73 35.17 5.29
N TYR A 508 -14.67 34.92 4.37
CA TYR A 508 -15.02 33.60 3.87
C TYR A 508 -15.08 33.50 2.34
N HIS A 509 -14.90 34.61 1.61
CA HIS A 509 -14.87 34.63 0.15
C HIS A 509 -13.60 35.30 -0.36
N TRP A 510 -12.79 34.51 -1.05
CA TRP A 510 -11.43 34.82 -1.42
C TRP A 510 -11.20 34.56 -2.91
N LYS A 511 -10.18 35.19 -3.48
CA LYS A 511 -9.73 34.97 -4.85
C LYS A 511 -8.20 34.84 -4.88
N ILE A 512 -7.70 33.95 -5.72
CA ILE A 512 -6.26 33.85 -6.01
C ILE A 512 -5.82 35.07 -6.86
N ARG A 513 -4.77 35.77 -6.42
CA ARG A 513 -4.05 36.78 -7.21
C ARG A 513 -3.41 36.09 -8.41
N GLY A 514 -3.82 36.48 -9.60
CA GLY A 514 -3.11 36.11 -10.84
C GLY A 514 -1.84 36.92 -11.05
#